data_AF-A0AAN6RZ03-F1
#
_entry.id   AF-A0AAN6RZ03-F1
#
_cell.length_a   1.000
_cell.length_b   1.000
_cell.length_c   1.000
_cell.angle_alpha   90.00
_cell.angle_beta   90.00
_cell.angle_gamma   90.00
#
_symmetry.space_group_name_H-M   'P 1'
#
loop_
_entity.id
_entity.type
_entity.pdbx_description
1 polymer ?
#
loop_
_entity_poly.entity_id
_entity_poly.type
_entity_poly.pdbx_seq_one_letter_code
_entity_poly.pdbx_strand_id
1 'polypeptide(L)'
;FGFVVINGPADVVTSLDKRDGSHIELLDCEPGATKHDLKVHTVRYVCMDDSNDSNCDDIHLGGAEGTIVKLPPDCGFATHGVVHAIKPAADDSIPHELRARAPTNAAVYELSFSYDFGRVKR
;
A
#
# COMPACT_ATOMS: atom_id res chain seq x y z
N PHE A 1 11.41 -23.04 -7.85
CA PHE A 1 11.03 -21.63 -8.02
C PHE A 1 9.54 -21.58 -8.33
N GLY A 2 8.73 -21.14 -7.37
CA GLY A 2 7.32 -20.87 -7.60
C GLY A 2 7.10 -19.39 -7.30
N PHE A 3 6.62 -18.63 -8.28
CA PHE A 3 6.19 -17.25 -8.08
C PHE A 3 4.67 -17.24 -8.15
N VAL A 4 4.03 -16.66 -7.14
CA VAL A 4 2.58 -16.47 -7.14
C VAL A 4 2.30 -15.14 -7.81
N VAL A 5 1.64 -15.18 -8.97
CA VAL A 5 1.16 -13.99 -9.68
C VAL A 5 -0.31 -13.81 -9.32
N ILE A 6 -0.61 -12.75 -8.58
CA ILE A 6 -1.99 -12.31 -8.33
C ILE A 6 -2.24 -11.14 -9.27
N ASN A 7 -3.10 -11.34 -10.26
CA ASN A 7 -3.50 -10.30 -11.21
C ASN A 7 -5.04 -10.25 -11.21
N GLY A 8 -5.59 -9.09 -10.84
CA GLY A 8 -7.02 -8.85 -10.73
C GLY A 8 -7.32 -7.40 -11.09
N PRO A 9 -8.61 -7.05 -11.25
CA PRO A 9 -9.00 -5.67 -11.50
C PRO A 9 -8.60 -4.77 -10.32
N ALA A 10 -8.41 -3.48 -10.57
CA ALA A 10 -7.80 -2.54 -9.62
C ALA A 10 -8.56 -2.41 -8.28
N ASP A 11 -9.84 -2.76 -8.27
CA ASP A 11 -10.74 -2.85 -7.11
C ASP A 11 -10.49 -4.09 -6.22
N VAL A 12 -9.77 -5.09 -6.74
CA VAL A 12 -9.45 -6.34 -6.04
C VAL A 12 -7.96 -6.50 -5.80
N VAL A 13 -7.12 -6.06 -6.75
CA VAL A 13 -5.66 -6.17 -6.68
C VAL A 13 -5.02 -4.85 -7.10
N THR A 14 -4.32 -4.19 -6.18
CA THR A 14 -3.61 -2.94 -6.44
C THR A 14 -2.12 -3.11 -6.16
N SER A 15 -1.24 -2.65 -7.06
CA SER A 15 0.19 -2.64 -6.78
C SER A 15 0.60 -1.35 -6.10
N LEU A 16 1.29 -1.46 -4.96
CA LEU A 16 1.95 -0.35 -4.28
C LEU A 16 3.46 -0.33 -4.58
N ASP A 17 3.92 -1.26 -5.42
CA ASP A 17 5.30 -1.28 -5.85
C ASP A 17 5.52 -0.24 -6.96
N LYS A 18 6.41 0.72 -6.69
CA LYS A 18 6.82 1.74 -7.64
C LYS A 18 7.36 1.14 -8.96
N ARG A 19 7.96 -0.06 -8.93
CA ARG A 19 8.45 -0.76 -10.11
C ARG A 19 7.32 -1.19 -11.06
N ASP A 20 6.12 -1.35 -10.53
CA ASP A 20 4.93 -1.66 -11.33
C ASP A 20 4.19 -0.41 -11.81
N GLY A 21 4.75 0.79 -11.58
CA GLY A 21 4.12 2.07 -11.96
C GLY A 21 3.14 2.62 -10.92
N SER A 22 3.23 2.19 -9.66
CA SER A 22 2.50 2.81 -8.55
C SER A 22 2.99 4.25 -8.32
N HIS A 23 2.05 5.20 -8.26
CA HIS A 23 2.30 6.57 -7.82
C HIS A 23 2.21 6.70 -6.28
N ILE A 24 1.86 5.62 -5.58
CA ILE A 24 1.88 5.55 -4.11
C ILE A 24 3.29 5.23 -3.64
N GLU A 25 3.79 6.01 -2.67
CA GLU A 25 5.05 5.74 -1.96
C GLU A 25 4.75 5.43 -0.49
N LEU A 26 5.34 4.35 0.02
CA LEU A 26 5.21 3.94 1.41
C LEU A 26 6.31 4.61 2.27
N LEU A 27 5.94 5.08 3.47
CA LEU A 27 6.81 5.89 4.33
C LEU A 27 7.47 5.06 5.45
N ASP A 28 6.69 4.23 6.15
CA ASP A 28 7.16 3.46 7.33
C ASP A 28 7.34 1.98 7.00
N CYS A 29 8.12 1.71 5.97
CA CYS A 29 8.50 0.35 5.61
C CYS A 29 9.68 -0.12 6.47
N GLU A 30 9.39 -0.98 7.44
CA GLU A 30 10.43 -1.73 8.14
C GLU A 30 10.71 -3.07 7.42
N PRO A 31 11.99 -3.42 7.17
CA PRO A 31 12.35 -4.67 6.53
C PRO A 31 11.83 -5.87 7.33
N GLY A 32 11.15 -6.79 6.64
CA GLY A 32 10.18 -7.76 7.16
C GLY A 32 10.66 -8.86 8.09
N ALA A 33 11.83 -8.76 8.71
CA ALA A 33 12.32 -9.78 9.65
C ALA A 33 11.44 -9.90 10.92
N THR A 34 10.63 -8.89 11.23
CA THR A 34 9.81 -8.83 12.47
C THR A 34 8.31 -9.02 12.25
N LYS A 35 7.84 -9.16 11.00
CA LYS A 35 6.40 -9.16 10.62
C LYS A 35 5.90 -10.53 10.13
N HIS A 36 6.23 -11.59 10.86
CA HIS A 36 5.89 -12.99 10.51
C HIS A 36 4.56 -13.48 11.14
N ASP A 37 3.76 -12.59 11.68
CA ASP A 37 2.51 -12.94 12.36
C ASP A 37 1.30 -12.64 11.46
N LEU A 38 0.19 -13.38 11.64
CA LEU A 38 -1.16 -13.04 11.12
C LEU A 38 -1.73 -11.73 11.69
N LYS A 39 -0.87 -10.86 12.23
CA LYS A 39 -1.23 -9.59 12.84
C LYS A 39 -1.52 -8.56 11.76
N VAL A 40 -2.30 -7.57 12.16
CA VAL A 40 -2.53 -6.38 11.35
C VAL A 40 -1.30 -5.49 11.46
N HIS A 41 -0.73 -5.15 10.32
CA HIS A 41 0.37 -4.20 10.17
C HIS A 41 -0.18 -2.90 9.61
N THR A 42 0.17 -1.79 10.23
CA THR A 42 -0.15 -0.46 9.70
C THR A 42 1.11 0.13 9.09
N VAL A 43 0.98 0.69 7.90
CA VAL A 43 2.01 1.48 7.22
C VAL A 43 1.41 2.78 6.76
N ARG A 44 2.21 3.84 6.72
CA ARG A 44 1.81 5.09 6.09
C ARG A 44 2.20 5.11 4.62
N TYR A 45 1.37 5.73 3.79
CA TYR A 45 1.63 5.96 2.38
C TYR A 45 1.20 7.36 1.97
N VAL A 46 1.80 7.84 0.90
CA VAL A 46 1.51 9.15 0.32
C VAL A 46 1.42 9.02 -1.20
N CYS A 47 0.52 9.80 -1.79
CA CYS A 47 0.43 9.91 -3.23
C CYS A 47 1.48 10.89 -3.76
N MET A 48 2.34 10.42 -4.67
CA MET A 48 3.41 11.23 -5.27
C MET A 48 2.98 11.95 -6.55
N ASP A 49 1.79 11.67 -7.07
CA ASP A 49 1.27 12.23 -8.30
C ASP A 49 -0.16 12.73 -8.10
N ASP A 50 -0.38 14.03 -8.19
CA ASP A 50 -1.70 14.66 -8.02
C ASP A 50 -2.46 14.83 -9.36
N SER A 51 -1.96 14.24 -10.44
CA SER A 51 -2.63 14.27 -11.74
C SER A 51 -3.87 13.38 -11.78
N ASN A 52 -4.78 13.68 -12.71
CA ASN A 52 -6.01 12.91 -12.93
C ASN A 52 -5.76 11.52 -13.57
N ASP A 53 -4.52 11.23 -13.97
CA ASP A 53 -4.07 9.93 -14.47
C ASP A 53 -3.36 9.10 -13.37
N SER A 54 -3.35 9.59 -12.12
CA SER A 54 -2.75 8.89 -10.99
C SER A 54 -3.55 7.65 -10.60
N ASN A 55 -2.85 6.61 -10.16
CA ASN A 55 -3.43 5.35 -9.65
C ASN A 55 -3.51 5.31 -8.12
N CYS A 56 -3.38 6.48 -7.47
CA CYS A 56 -3.46 6.56 -6.02
C CYS A 56 -4.86 6.24 -5.49
N ASP A 57 -5.88 6.54 -6.30
CA ASP A 57 -7.27 6.29 -5.94
C ASP A 57 -7.69 4.83 -6.16
N ASP A 58 -6.90 4.03 -6.88
CA ASP A 58 -7.22 2.64 -7.23
C ASP A 58 -7.43 1.79 -5.97
N ILE A 59 -6.64 2.00 -4.93
CA ILE A 59 -6.75 1.28 -3.66
C ILE A 59 -8.06 1.61 -2.90
N HIS A 60 -8.70 2.73 -3.24
CA HIS A 60 -9.99 3.13 -2.68
C HIS A 60 -11.18 2.64 -3.54
N LEU A 61 -10.95 2.22 -4.79
CA LEU A 61 -11.99 1.73 -5.69
C LEU A 61 -12.61 0.44 -5.14
N GLY A 62 -13.95 0.40 -5.12
CA GLY A 62 -14.69 -0.76 -4.58
C GLY A 62 -14.63 -0.89 -3.05
N GLY A 63 -13.92 -0.01 -2.35
CA GLY A 63 -13.67 -0.01 -0.91
C GLY A 63 -12.35 -0.72 -0.56
N ALA A 64 -11.58 -0.18 0.38
CA ALA A 64 -10.26 -0.70 0.69
C ALA A 64 -10.24 -2.05 1.42
N GLU A 65 -11.28 -2.37 2.21
CA GLU A 65 -11.28 -3.55 3.10
C GLU A 65 -11.37 -4.87 2.32
N GLY A 66 -10.32 -5.68 2.30
CA GLY A 66 -10.27 -6.98 1.62
C GLY A 66 -9.64 -6.92 0.23
N THR A 67 -9.11 -5.77 -0.17
CA THR A 67 -8.30 -5.61 -1.38
C THR A 67 -6.91 -6.22 -1.17
N ILE A 68 -6.39 -6.92 -2.18
CA ILE A 68 -5.03 -7.45 -2.15
C ILE A 68 -4.07 -6.37 -2.65
N VAL A 69 -3.11 -6.00 -1.83
CA VAL A 69 -2.06 -5.05 -2.23
C VAL A 69 -0.74 -5.78 -2.44
N LYS A 70 -0.04 -5.42 -3.52
CA LYS A 70 1.34 -5.84 -3.74
C LYS A 70 2.26 -4.83 -3.06
N LEU A 71 3.00 -5.30 -2.07
CA LEU A 71 3.96 -4.49 -1.31
C LEU A 71 5.33 -4.53 -1.99
N PRO A 72 6.09 -3.42 -1.95
CA PRO A 72 7.46 -3.41 -2.42
C PRO A 72 8.34 -4.36 -1.59
N PRO A 73 9.45 -4.86 -2.16
CA PRO A 73 10.27 -5.93 -1.56
C PRO A 73 10.83 -5.58 -0.17
N ASP A 74 11.01 -4.29 0.11
CA ASP A 74 11.55 -3.80 1.38
C ASP A 74 10.46 -3.46 2.42
N CYS A 75 9.18 -3.74 2.12
CA CYS A 75 8.03 -3.32 2.92
C CYS A 75 7.12 -4.47 3.34
N GLY A 76 7.68 -5.44 4.05
CA GLY A 76 6.91 -6.55 4.62
C GLY A 76 7.63 -7.88 4.54
N PHE A 77 6.97 -8.91 5.09
CA PHE A 77 7.46 -10.29 5.04
C PHE A 77 7.15 -10.97 3.71
N ALA A 78 5.98 -10.67 3.12
CA ALA A 78 5.56 -11.21 1.83
C ALA A 78 5.21 -10.11 0.84
N THR A 79 5.29 -10.44 -0.45
CA THR A 79 5.04 -9.54 -1.58
C THR A 79 3.58 -9.08 -1.68
N HIS A 80 2.64 -9.81 -1.09
CA HIS A 80 1.21 -9.45 -1.14
C HIS A 80 0.62 -9.45 0.27
N GLY A 81 -0.27 -8.51 0.54
CA GLY A 81 -1.04 -8.42 1.78
C GLY A 81 -2.51 -8.10 1.49
N VAL A 82 -3.38 -8.39 2.45
CA VAL A 82 -4.81 -8.06 2.41
C VAL A 82 -5.06 -6.84 3.26
N VAL A 83 -5.64 -5.81 2.65
CA VAL A 83 -6.00 -4.56 3.30
C VAL A 83 -7.20 -4.79 4.23
N HIS A 84 -7.16 -4.19 5.41
CA HIS A 84 -8.27 -4.14 6.37
C HIS A 84 -8.94 -2.78 6.35
N ALA A 85 -8.13 -1.72 6.38
CA ALA A 85 -8.65 -0.37 6.45
C ALA A 85 -7.64 0.62 5.88
N ILE A 86 -8.18 1.71 5.32
CA ILE A 86 -7.42 2.90 4.97
C ILE A 86 -8.04 4.07 5.69
N LYS A 87 -7.20 4.88 6.33
CA LYS A 87 -7.63 6.09 7.05
C LYS A 87 -6.64 7.22 6.78
N PRO A 88 -7.05 8.49 6.84
CA PRO A 88 -6.11 9.60 6.86
C PRO A 88 -5.14 9.41 8.04
N ALA A 89 -3.84 9.57 7.78
CA ALA A 89 -2.84 9.47 8.83
C ALA A 89 -3.02 10.62 9.83
N ALA A 90 -2.83 10.34 11.12
CA ALA A 90 -2.80 11.40 12.13
C ALA A 90 -1.52 12.25 12.00
N ASP A 91 -0.45 11.64 11.49
CA ASP A 91 0.83 12.28 11.20
C ASP A 91 1.05 12.36 9.69
N ASP A 92 0.89 13.58 9.16
CA ASP A 92 1.16 13.95 7.77
C ASP A 92 2.64 14.24 7.50
N SER A 93 3.53 13.84 8.42
CA SER A 93 4.98 13.98 8.23
C SER A 93 5.47 13.11 7.07
N ILE A 94 5.90 13.79 6.01
CA ILE A 94 6.63 13.18 4.90
C ILE A 94 8.14 13.27 5.19
N PRO A 95 8.90 12.16 5.08
CA PRO A 95 10.35 12.15 5.20
C PRO A 95 11.00 13.19 4.28
N HIS A 96 12.07 13.82 4.76
CA HIS A 96 12.75 14.90 4.04
C HIS A 96 13.16 14.52 2.61
N GLU A 97 13.59 13.28 2.41
CA GLU A 97 13.99 12.74 1.10
C GLU A 97 12.84 12.70 0.08
N LEU A 98 11.62 12.54 0.57
CA LEU A 98 10.42 12.44 -0.24
C LEU A 98 9.71 13.80 -0.39
N ARG A 99 9.88 14.72 0.57
CA ARG A 99 9.31 16.08 0.52
C ARG A 99 9.70 16.87 -0.73
N ALA A 100 10.91 16.67 -1.26
CA ALA A 100 11.35 17.36 -2.46
C ALA A 100 10.63 16.90 -3.74
N ARG A 101 10.00 15.71 -3.70
CA ARG A 101 9.31 15.08 -4.83
C ARG A 101 7.79 15.02 -4.64
N ALA A 102 7.33 15.08 -3.40
CA ALA A 102 5.91 15.02 -3.07
C ALA A 102 5.19 16.32 -3.46
N PRO A 103 3.93 16.24 -3.91
CA PRO A 103 3.11 17.43 -4.16
C PRO A 103 2.93 18.24 -2.86
N THR A 104 2.76 19.56 -2.99
CA THR A 104 2.74 20.49 -1.85
C THR A 104 1.59 20.22 -0.86
N ASN A 105 0.51 19.60 -1.33
CA ASN A 105 -0.66 19.20 -0.53
C ASN A 105 -0.84 17.67 -0.47
N ALA A 106 0.26 16.90 -0.54
CA ALA A 106 0.17 15.45 -0.53
C ALA A 106 -0.43 14.94 0.79
N ALA A 107 -1.59 14.29 0.70
CA ALA A 107 -2.24 13.67 1.85
C ALA A 107 -1.55 12.35 2.20
N VAL A 108 -1.28 12.15 3.49
CA VAL A 108 -0.74 10.90 4.02
C VAL A 108 -1.88 10.05 4.56
N TYR A 109 -1.86 8.77 4.22
CA TYR A 109 -2.84 7.79 4.65
C TYR A 109 -2.17 6.65 5.40
N GLU A 110 -2.88 6.10 6.38
CA GLU A 110 -2.55 4.87 7.07
C GLU A 110 -3.29 3.71 6.44
N LEU A 111 -2.52 2.73 5.95
CA LEU A 111 -2.98 1.47 5.42
C LEU A 111 -2.74 0.38 6.46
N SER A 112 -3.81 -0.22 6.96
CA SER A 112 -3.76 -1.43 7.78
C SER A 112 -3.94 -2.65 6.88
N PHE A 113 -2.99 -3.58 6.88
CA PHE A 113 -3.04 -4.82 6.11
C PHE A 113 -2.55 -6.03 6.91
N SER A 114 -2.83 -7.24 6.46
CA SER A 114 -2.33 -8.49 7.06
C SER A 114 -2.02 -9.52 5.99
N TYR A 115 -1.37 -10.62 6.36
CA TYR A 115 -1.13 -11.74 5.44
C TYR A 115 -2.24 -12.81 5.47
N ASP A 116 -3.42 -12.48 6.01
CA ASP A 116 -4.57 -13.39 6.04
C ASP A 116 -5.45 -13.26 4.78
N PHE A 117 -5.18 -14.10 3.79
CA PHE A 117 -5.95 -14.20 2.55
C PHE A 117 -7.38 -14.75 2.72
N GLY A 118 -7.77 -15.19 3.91
CA GLY A 118 -9.16 -15.54 4.22
C GLY A 118 -10.11 -14.33 4.25
N ARG A 119 -9.56 -13.11 4.31
CA ARG A 119 -10.31 -11.85 4.41
C ARG A 119 -10.46 -11.10 3.07
N VAL A 120 -10.06 -11.71 1.96
CA VAL A 120 -10.20 -11.11 0.64
C VAL A 120 -11.69 -11.01 0.26
N LYS A 121 -12.07 -9.91 -0.41
CA LYS A 121 -13.42 -9.78 -0.97
C LYS A 121 -13.73 -10.89 -1.96
N ARG A 122 -14.96 -11.41 -1.91
CA ARG A 122 -15.46 -12.44 -2.84
C ARG A 122 -16.37 -11.86 -3.90
#